data_AF-A0A257LJ59-F1
#
_entry.id   AF-A0A257LJ59-F1
#
_cell.length_a   1.000
_cell.length_b   1.000
_cell.length_c   1.000
_cell.angle_alpha   90.00
_cell.angle_beta   90.00
_cell.angle_gamma   90.00
#
_symmetry.space_group_name_H-M   'P 1'
#
loop_
_entity.id
_entity.type
_entity.pdbx_description
1 polymer ?
#
loop_
_entity_poly.entity_id
_entity_poly.type
_entity_poly.pdbx_seq_one_letter_code
_entity_poly.pdbx_strand_id
1 'polypeptide(L)' 'MSALPYQDPALPIDARIADLIARMTLPEKVGQMLQLDARKDVAGLIHNFHVGSILHTSPEDMHVAARCVQATRLRIPLLP' A
#
# COMPACT_ATOMS: atom_id res chain seq x y z
N MET A 1 19.01 -1.42 11.16
CA MET A 1 17.67 -2.03 11.35
C MET A 1 17.52 -3.09 10.28
N SER A 2 17.30 -4.36 10.65
CA SER A 2 17.04 -5.43 9.67
C SER A 2 15.73 -5.15 8.95
N ALA A 3 15.69 -5.36 7.63
CA ALA A 3 14.44 -5.33 6.88
C ALA A 3 13.47 -6.38 7.44
N LEU A 4 12.17 -6.08 7.43
CA LEU A 4 11.15 -7.07 7.78
C LEU A 4 11.12 -8.17 6.70
N PRO A 5 10.75 -9.43 7.02
CA PRO A 5 10.78 -10.52 6.04
C PRO A 5 10.03 -10.20 4.73
N TYR A 6 8.84 -9.58 4.79
CA TYR A 6 8.13 -9.20 3.56
C TYR A 6 8.87 -8.19 2.67
N GLN A 7 9.81 -7.42 3.23
CA GLN A 7 10.65 -6.43 2.55
C GLN A 7 11.95 -7.02 2.01
N ASP A 8 12.32 -8.24 2.39
CA ASP A 8 13.54 -8.89 1.92
C ASP A 8 13.35 -9.51 0.53
N PRO A 9 14.01 -9.01 -0.52
CA PRO A 9 13.86 -9.55 -1.88
C PRO A 9 14.52 -10.93 -2.06
N ALA A 10 15.37 -11.38 -1.13
CA ALA A 10 16.02 -12.69 -1.20
C ALA A 10 15.12 -13.85 -0.74
N LEU A 11 14.00 -13.55 -0.06
CA LEU A 11 13.05 -14.57 0.41
C LEU A 11 12.04 -14.97 -0.68
N PRO A 12 11.56 -16.23 -0.67
CA PRO A 12 10.49 -16.66 -1.55
C PRO A 12 9.23 -15.79 -1.42
N ILE A 13 8.52 -15.60 -2.54
CA ILE A 13 7.33 -14.76 -2.60
C ILE A 13 6.29 -15.19 -1.55
N ASP A 14 6.02 -16.49 -1.43
CA ASP A 14 5.03 -17.02 -0.47
C ASP A 14 5.39 -16.69 0.99
N ALA A 15 6.68 -16.75 1.33
CA ALA A 15 7.16 -16.38 2.67
C ALA A 15 6.95 -14.88 2.94
N ARG A 16 7.17 -14.04 1.94
CA ARG A 16 6.95 -12.59 2.03
C ARG A 16 5.46 -12.24 2.15
N ILE A 17 4.61 -12.92 1.38
CA ILE A 17 3.15 -12.75 1.45
C ILE A 17 2.62 -13.18 2.81
N ALA A 18 3.02 -14.37 3.30
CA ALA A 18 2.57 -14.88 4.59
C ALA A 18 2.94 -13.94 5.74
N ASP A 19 4.18 -13.43 5.77
CA ASP A 19 4.64 -12.46 6.76
C ASP A 19 3.86 -11.13 6.67
N LEU A 20 3.61 -10.62 5.46
CA LEU A 20 2.84 -9.38 5.27
C LEU A 20 1.40 -9.53 5.76
N ILE A 21 0.69 -10.57 5.32
CA ILE A 21 -0.72 -10.81 5.67
C ILE A 21 -0.90 -11.02 7.19
N ALA A 22 0.06 -11.67 7.84
CA ALA A 22 0.05 -11.87 9.29
C ALA A 22 0.19 -10.55 10.08
N ARG A 23 0.84 -9.54 9.49
CA ARG A 23 1.05 -8.22 10.11
C ARG A 23 -0.10 -7.25 9.86
N MET A 24 -0.95 -7.49 8.88
CA MET A 24 -2.05 -6.59 8.51
C MET A 24 -3.22 -6.69 9.48
N THR A 25 -3.74 -5.53 9.86
CA THR A 25 -5.04 -5.36 10.50
C THR A 25 -6.17 -5.65 9.51
N LEU A 26 -7.39 -5.85 10.02
CA LEU A 26 -8.56 -6.04 9.15
C LEU A 26 -8.81 -4.84 8.21
N PRO A 27 -8.75 -3.57 8.67
CA PRO A 27 -8.86 -2.42 7.76
C PRO A 27 -7.81 -2.39 6.66
N GLU A 28 -6.55 -2.73 6.96
CA GLU A 28 -5.50 -2.81 5.91
C GLU A 28 -5.81 -3.94 4.91
N LYS A 29 -6.34 -5.09 5.36
CA LYS A 29 -6.73 -6.19 4.46
C LYS A 29 -7.87 -5.78 3.54
N VAL A 30 -8.91 -5.16 4.10
CA VAL A 30 -10.04 -4.65 3.32
C VAL A 30 -9.56 -3.57 2.35
N GLY A 31 -8.69 -2.65 2.80
CA GLY A 31 -8.10 -1.60 1.97
C GLY A 31 -7.39 -2.14 0.73
N GLN A 32 -6.64 -3.24 0.86
CA GLN A 32 -6.00 -3.91 -0.28
C GLN A 32 -6.97 -4.48 -1.32
N MET A 33 -8.23 -4.74 -0.94
CA MET A 33 -9.29 -5.19 -1.84
C MET A 33 -10.03 -4.03 -2.52
N LEU A 34 -9.73 -2.77 -2.16
CA LEU A 34 -10.36 -1.60 -2.74
C LEU A 34 -9.57 -1.07 -3.94
N GLN A 35 -10.31 -0.68 -4.98
CA GLN A 35 -9.82 0.06 -6.14
C GLN A 35 -10.67 1.32 -6.32
N LEU A 36 -10.08 2.50 -6.12
CA LEU A 36 -10.82 3.77 -5.95
C LEU A 36 -10.34 4.87 -6.91
N ASP A 37 -11.23 5.79 -7.27
CA ASP A 37 -10.93 6.92 -8.16
C ASP A 37 -10.15 8.02 -7.42
N ALA A 38 -8.92 8.31 -7.88
CA ALA A 38 -8.00 9.23 -7.22
C ALA A 38 -8.13 10.71 -7.64
N ARG A 39 -9.00 11.06 -8.59
CA ARG A 39 -9.10 12.44 -9.14
C ARG A 39 -9.42 13.53 -8.10
N LYS A 40 -9.95 13.14 -6.94
CA LYS A 40 -10.39 14.09 -5.90
C LYS A 40 -9.42 14.21 -4.73
N ASP A 41 -8.95 13.08 -4.18
CA ASP A 41 -8.14 13.08 -2.96
C ASP A 41 -7.32 11.78 -2.81
N VAL A 42 -6.19 11.68 -3.50
CA VAL A 42 -5.33 10.50 -3.41
C VAL A 42 -4.79 10.26 -1.99
N ALA A 43 -4.51 11.33 -1.23
CA ALA A 43 -3.92 11.22 0.10
C ALA A 43 -4.93 10.64 1.11
N GLY A 44 -6.17 11.13 1.10
CA GLY A 44 -7.24 10.62 1.94
C GLY A 44 -7.56 9.16 1.67
N LEU A 45 -7.51 8.71 0.41
CA LEU A 45 -7.70 7.30 0.06
C LEU A 45 -6.65 6.39 0.71
N ILE A 46 -5.39 6.83 0.75
CA ILE A 46 -4.28 6.05 1.33
C ILE A 46 -4.34 6.07 2.86
N HIS A 47 -4.53 7.24 3.47
CA HIS A 47 -4.48 7.39 4.92
C HIS A 47 -5.70 6.83 5.64
N ASN A 48 -6.90 7.01 5.06
CA ASN A 48 -8.15 6.64 5.72
C ASN A 48 -8.62 5.23 5.36
N PHE A 49 -8.31 4.76 4.15
CA PHE A 49 -8.83 3.49 3.64
C PHE A 49 -7.76 2.43 3.36
N HIS A 50 -6.47 2.76 3.47
CA HIS A 50 -5.38 1.84 3.13
C HIS A 50 -5.54 1.21 1.73
N VAL A 51 -6.05 1.99 0.78
CA VAL A 51 -6.41 1.53 -0.56
C VAL A 51 -5.25 0.78 -1.21
N GLY A 52 -5.52 -0.36 -1.85
CA GLY A 52 -4.51 -1.16 -2.55
C GLY A 52 -4.29 -0.71 -3.99
N SER A 53 -5.34 -0.18 -4.63
CA SER A 53 -5.30 0.27 -6.01
C SER A 53 -6.05 1.58 -6.22
N ILE A 54 -5.54 2.42 -7.12
CA ILE A 54 -6.18 3.68 -7.49
C ILE A 54 -6.37 3.75 -9.00
N LEU A 55 -7.37 4.52 -9.44
CA LEU A 55 -7.67 4.80 -10.85
C LEU A 55 -7.56 6.29 -11.14
N HIS A 56 -7.23 6.63 -12.39
CA HIS A 56 -7.26 8.00 -12.91
C HIS A 56 -6.37 8.99 -12.14
N THR A 57 -5.24 8.52 -11.62
CA THR A 57 -4.26 9.39 -10.94
C THR A 57 -3.38 10.09 -11.98
N SER A 58 -3.09 11.37 -11.77
CA SER A 58 -2.17 12.12 -12.63
C SER A 58 -0.70 11.86 -12.23
N PRO A 59 0.28 12.13 -13.12
CA PRO A 59 1.70 11.96 -12.79
C PRO A 59 2.16 12.73 -11.55
N GLU A 60 1.65 13.93 -11.32
CA GLU A 60 1.93 14.71 -10.11
C GLU A 60 1.38 14.04 -8.84
N ASP A 61 0.16 13.50 -8.91
CA ASP A 61 -0.47 12.79 -7.80
C ASP A 61 0.21 11.45 -7.50
N MET A 62 0.85 10.80 -8.49
CA MET A 62 1.65 9.59 -8.23
C MET A 62 2.80 9.87 -7.24
N HIS A 63 3.42 11.04 -7.31
CA HIS A 63 4.49 11.41 -6.36
C HIS A 63 3.92 11.63 -4.96
N VAL A 64 2.74 12.24 -4.86
CA VAL A 64 2.02 12.40 -3.59
C VAL A 64 1.66 11.03 -3.02
N ALA A 65 1.10 10.15 -3.84
CA ALA A 65 0.73 8.80 -3.49
C ALA A 65 1.92 8.00 -2.95
N ALA A 66 3.07 8.04 -3.64
CA ALA A 66 4.29 7.39 -3.20
C ALA A 66 4.75 7.89 -1.82
N ARG A 67 4.72 9.21 -1.57
CA ARG A 67 5.05 9.78 -0.25
C ARG A 67 4.05 9.34 0.82
N CYS A 68 2.75 9.36 0.52
CA CYS A 68 1.70 8.93 1.45
C CYS A 68 1.87 7.45 1.83
N VAL A 69 2.17 6.58 0.86
CA VAL A 69 2.47 5.15 1.10
C VAL A 69 3.65 4.99 2.06
N GLN A 70 4.73 5.76 1.89
CA GLN A 70 5.90 5.70 2.78
C GLN A 70 5.59 6.08 4.24
N ALA A 71 4.55 6.90 4.45
CA ALA A 71 4.07 7.27 5.78
C ALA A 71 3.13 6.22 6.40
N THR A 72 2.64 5.24 5.63
CA THR A 72 1.84 4.14 6.20
C THR A 72 2.73 3.15 6.97
N ARG A 73 2.10 2.43 7.91
CA ARG A 73 2.80 1.50 8.82
C ARG A 73 3.52 0.36 8.08
N LEU A 74 2.88 -0.20 7.05
CA LEU A 74 3.41 -1.35 6.29
C LEU A 74 3.99 -0.97 4.92
N ARG A 75 3.83 0.28 4.47
CA ARG A 75 4.42 0.80 3.22
C ARG A 75 4.16 -0.09 2.01
N ILE A 76 2.97 -0.68 1.93
CA ILE A 76 2.57 -1.55 0.81
C ILE A 76 2.38 -0.64 -0.42
N PRO A 77 3.10 -0.87 -1.54
CA PRO A 77 2.96 -0.07 -2.74
C PRO A 77 1.55 -0.12 -3.33
N LEU A 78 1.13 0.98 -3.95
CA LEU A 78 -0.13 1.06 -4.69
C LEU A 78 0.00 0.47 -6.09
N LEU A 79 -1.10 -0.08 -6.59
CA LEU A 79 -1.29 -0.42 -7.99
C LEU A 79 -2.11 0.69 -8.69
N PRO A 80 -1.50 1.52 -9.54
CA PRO A 80 -2.19 2.59 -10.27
C PRO A 80 -2.94 2.09 -11.53
#